data_AF-F8PW30-F1
#
_entry.id   AF-F8PW30-F1
#
_cell.length_a   1.000
_cell.length_b   1.000
_cell.length_c   1.000
_cell.angle_alpha   90.00
_cell.angle_beta   90.00
_cell.angle_gamma   90.00
#
_symmetry.space_group_name_H-M   'P 1'
#
loop_
_entity.id
_entity.type
_entity.pdbx_description
1 polymer ?
#
loop_
_entity_poly.entity_id
_entity_poly.type
_entity_poly.pdbx_seq_one_letter_code
_entity_poly.pdbx_strand_id
1 'polypeptide(L)'
;MFRLTSLSASIVALTQIANVAGHGGVLLYEIGSTWYNGFVPYNTPVGQSTIQREWDSYNPITDPTDAQLSCNIDGANLGSGQLSATVAAGTQVTAFWNQWPHTIGPVMVYMASCGGSCTSANTADLNWFKIEQAGLISGALPTGTWAMGELVANNNSWTTNIPSSLAPGEYFIRHELLAIHTANQPQFYPECAQLIVTGSGTATPSSEYLVKLPGAYSMSDPGVNIDIYNEPTVTNYTIPGPAVWPGN
;
A
#
# COMPACT_ATOMS: atom_id res chain seq x y z
N MET A 1 -41.66 -31.62 -46.18
CA MET A 1 -41.38 -30.18 -46.29
C MET A 1 -40.86 -29.71 -44.93
N PHE A 2 -39.53 -29.69 -44.74
CA PHE A 2 -38.92 -29.30 -43.45
C PHE A 2 -38.86 -27.77 -43.35
N ARG A 3 -39.46 -27.21 -42.29
CA ARG A 3 -39.31 -25.79 -41.93
C ARG A 3 -38.06 -25.62 -41.07
N LEU A 4 -37.07 -24.87 -41.56
CA LEU A 4 -35.99 -24.34 -40.73
C LEU A 4 -36.50 -23.07 -40.02
N THR A 5 -36.47 -23.08 -38.70
CA THR A 5 -36.61 -21.88 -37.86
C THR A 5 -35.22 -21.30 -37.59
N SER A 6 -34.93 -20.10 -38.08
CA SER A 6 -33.69 -19.39 -37.74
C SER A 6 -33.79 -18.81 -36.33
N LEU A 7 -32.91 -19.22 -35.42
CA LEU A 7 -32.66 -18.47 -34.19
C LEU A 7 -31.68 -17.34 -34.51
N SER A 8 -32.15 -16.10 -34.44
CA SER A 8 -31.28 -14.92 -34.41
C SER A 8 -30.75 -14.74 -32.99
N ALA A 9 -29.47 -15.05 -32.76
CA ALA A 9 -28.78 -14.74 -31.52
C ALA A 9 -28.29 -13.29 -31.58
N SER A 10 -28.96 -12.40 -30.83
CA SER A 10 -28.49 -11.02 -30.65
C SER A 10 -27.27 -11.01 -29.72
N ILE A 11 -26.09 -10.78 -30.28
CA ILE A 11 -24.87 -10.52 -29.51
C ILE A 11 -24.96 -9.09 -28.99
N VAL A 12 -25.23 -8.92 -27.70
CA VAL A 12 -25.08 -7.64 -27.01
C VAL A 12 -23.60 -7.44 -26.74
N ALA A 13 -22.94 -6.60 -27.53
CA ALA A 13 -21.58 -6.16 -27.24
C ALA A 13 -21.62 -5.22 -26.02
N LEU A 14 -21.21 -5.72 -24.86
CA LEU A 14 -20.94 -4.88 -23.69
C LEU A 14 -19.66 -4.06 -23.99
N THR A 15 -19.83 -2.81 -24.41
CA THR A 15 -18.72 -1.85 -24.41
C THR A 15 -18.42 -1.50 -22.96
N GLN A 16 -17.46 -2.19 -22.36
CA GLN A 16 -16.87 -1.73 -21.10
C GLN A 16 -16.07 -0.48 -21.40
N ILE A 17 -16.61 0.68 -21.00
CA ILE A 17 -15.82 1.90 -20.93
C ILE A 17 -14.86 1.68 -19.76
N ALA A 18 -13.63 1.28 -20.06
CA ALA A 18 -12.55 1.26 -19.08
C ALA A 18 -12.28 2.72 -18.69
N ASN A 19 -12.88 3.17 -17.60
CA ASN A 19 -12.39 4.37 -16.92
C ASN A 19 -11.02 3.99 -16.36
N VAL A 20 -9.96 4.30 -17.10
CA VAL A 20 -8.60 4.22 -16.55
C VAL A 20 -8.55 5.33 -15.51
N ALA A 21 -8.75 4.96 -14.23
CA ALA A 21 -8.46 5.86 -13.14
C ALA A 21 -6.97 6.22 -13.27
N GLY A 22 -6.69 7.52 -13.39
CA GLY A 22 -5.33 7.98 -13.60
C GLY A 22 -4.43 7.73 -12.39
N HIS A 23 -4.99 7.46 -11.21
CA HIS A 23 -4.34 7.28 -9.91
C HIS A 23 -5.17 6.31 -9.03
N GLY A 24 -4.78 6.06 -7.77
CA GLY A 24 -5.42 5.02 -6.95
C GLY A 24 -4.96 4.90 -5.50
N GLY A 25 -5.31 3.77 -4.89
CA GLY A 25 -4.89 3.35 -3.54
C GLY A 25 -5.44 1.96 -3.19
N VAL A 26 -5.12 1.45 -2.00
CA VAL A 26 -5.61 0.14 -1.54
C VAL A 26 -7.12 0.20 -1.28
N LEU A 27 -7.88 -0.69 -1.93
CA LEU A 27 -9.34 -0.77 -1.81
C LEU A 27 -9.83 -1.96 -0.98
N LEU A 28 -9.00 -3.00 -0.83
CA LEU A 28 -9.42 -4.29 -0.27
C LEU A 28 -8.20 -5.01 0.30
N TYR A 29 -8.43 -5.82 1.33
CA TYR A 29 -7.43 -6.71 1.92
C TYR A 29 -7.93 -8.15 1.95
N GLU A 30 -7.04 -9.10 1.70
CA GLU A 30 -7.21 -10.50 2.05
C GLU A 30 -6.16 -10.85 3.12
N ILE A 31 -6.62 -11.21 4.31
CA ILE A 31 -5.74 -11.55 5.45
C ILE A 31 -6.00 -13.00 5.82
N GLY A 32 -5.02 -13.85 5.56
CA GLY A 32 -5.20 -15.30 5.59
C GLY A 32 -6.23 -15.74 4.54
N SER A 33 -7.47 -15.99 4.97
CA SER A 33 -8.59 -16.36 4.07
C SER A 33 -9.81 -15.45 4.22
N THR A 34 -9.65 -14.35 4.97
CA THR A 34 -10.74 -13.41 5.26
C THR A 34 -10.57 -12.14 4.45
N TRP A 35 -11.65 -11.72 3.80
CA TRP A 35 -11.71 -10.49 3.01
C TRP A 35 -12.20 -9.31 3.85
N TYR A 36 -11.54 -8.16 3.70
CA TYR A 36 -11.88 -6.92 4.38
C TYR A 36 -11.97 -5.78 3.35
N ASN A 37 -13.16 -5.21 3.21
CA ASN A 37 -13.36 -3.99 2.42
C ASN A 37 -12.52 -2.85 3.02
N GLY A 38 -11.84 -2.09 2.17
CA GLY A 38 -11.22 -0.83 2.53
C GLY A 38 -12.23 0.31 2.69
N PHE A 39 -11.71 1.49 2.99
CA PHE A 39 -12.43 2.75 2.93
C PHE A 39 -12.72 3.12 1.47
N VAL A 40 -13.87 3.74 1.22
CA VAL A 40 -14.26 4.22 -0.11
C VAL A 40 -13.97 5.73 -0.20
N PRO A 41 -12.88 6.14 -0.88
CA PRO A 41 -12.54 7.56 -1.04
C PRO A 41 -13.62 8.31 -1.82
N TYR A 42 -13.58 9.65 -1.76
CA TYR A 42 -14.57 10.59 -2.32
C TYR A 42 -15.96 10.56 -1.69
N ASN A 43 -16.33 9.49 -0.99
CA ASN A 43 -17.56 9.42 -0.21
C ASN A 43 -17.34 9.95 1.21
N THR A 44 -18.43 10.38 1.87
CA THR A 44 -18.36 10.73 3.30
C THR A 44 -17.95 9.50 4.13
N PRO A 45 -17.17 9.68 5.22
CA PRO A 45 -16.85 8.59 6.14
C PRO A 45 -18.08 8.12 6.95
N VAL A 46 -19.13 8.92 7.03
CA VAL A 46 -20.34 8.59 7.81
C VAL A 46 -20.99 7.32 7.28
N GLY A 47 -21.05 6.30 8.12
CA GLY A 47 -21.66 5.00 7.81
C GLY A 47 -20.71 3.99 7.18
N GLN A 48 -19.47 4.37 6.87
CA GLN A 48 -18.43 3.43 6.46
C GLN A 48 -17.89 2.67 7.68
N SER A 49 -17.55 1.39 7.47
CA SER A 49 -16.90 0.57 8.49
C SER A 49 -15.88 -0.34 7.84
N THR A 50 -14.65 -0.26 8.30
CA THR A 50 -13.50 -0.95 7.71
C THR A 50 -12.34 -1.01 8.71
N ILE A 51 -11.38 -1.89 8.44
CA ILE A 51 -10.08 -1.93 9.13
C ILE A 51 -9.15 -0.80 8.67
N GLN A 52 -9.40 -0.21 7.50
CA GLN A 52 -8.57 0.82 6.91
C GLN A 52 -8.82 2.19 7.58
N ARG A 53 -7.79 3.04 7.65
CA ARG A 53 -7.96 4.46 7.96
C ARG A 53 -8.61 5.17 6.78
N GLU A 54 -9.26 6.30 7.07
CA GLU A 54 -9.81 7.19 6.05
C GLU A 54 -8.72 7.71 5.10
N TRP A 55 -9.06 7.76 3.81
CA TRP A 55 -8.25 8.38 2.77
C TRP A 55 -9.20 8.93 1.71
N ASP A 56 -9.06 10.20 1.36
CA ASP A 56 -10.18 10.95 0.76
C ASP A 56 -10.15 11.00 -0.75
N SER A 57 -8.98 10.74 -1.35
CA SER A 57 -8.81 10.84 -2.80
C SER A 57 -7.68 9.96 -3.31
N TYR A 58 -7.68 9.71 -4.61
CA TYR A 58 -6.59 9.02 -5.30
C TYR A 58 -5.36 9.90 -5.54
N ASN A 59 -5.34 11.15 -5.07
CA ASN A 59 -4.20 12.04 -5.29
C ASN A 59 -2.98 11.59 -4.48
N PRO A 60 -1.77 11.77 -5.00
CA PRO A 60 -0.56 11.46 -4.24
C PRO A 60 -0.31 12.53 -3.19
N ILE A 61 0.39 12.12 -2.13
CA ILE A 61 1.18 13.05 -1.34
C ILE A 61 2.50 13.27 -2.08
N THR A 62 2.88 14.51 -2.35
CA THR A 62 4.12 14.83 -3.11
C THR A 62 5.24 15.39 -2.25
N ASP A 63 4.93 15.83 -1.02
CA ASP A 63 5.94 16.28 -0.06
C ASP A 63 6.37 15.10 0.82
N PRO A 64 7.64 14.65 0.79
CA PRO A 64 8.12 13.55 1.64
C PRO A 64 8.11 13.90 3.14
N THR A 65 7.81 15.14 3.50
CA THR A 65 7.70 15.63 4.88
C THR A 65 6.28 16.02 5.29
N ASP A 66 5.27 15.70 4.46
CA ASP A 66 3.87 15.97 4.76
C ASP A 66 3.44 15.32 6.09
N ALA A 67 2.73 16.07 6.93
CA ALA A 67 2.25 15.61 8.23
C ALA A 67 1.33 14.38 8.13
N GLN A 68 0.65 14.21 7.00
CA GLN A 68 -0.33 13.16 6.73
C GLN A 68 0.30 11.94 6.01
N LEU A 69 1.61 11.94 5.76
CA LEU A 69 2.30 10.89 4.99
C LEU A 69 2.21 9.48 5.59
N SER A 70 1.90 9.38 6.89
CA SER A 70 1.72 8.08 7.54
C SER A 70 0.58 7.27 6.91
N CYS A 71 -0.62 7.83 6.82
CA CYS A 71 -1.84 7.07 6.47
C CYS A 71 -2.78 7.81 5.51
N ASN A 72 -2.24 8.64 4.63
CA ASN A 72 -2.97 9.48 3.68
C ASN A 72 -3.74 10.63 4.34
N ILE A 73 -4.44 11.41 3.51
CA ILE A 73 -5.25 12.56 3.91
C ILE A 73 -6.74 12.14 3.92
N ASP A 74 -7.51 12.40 4.97
CA ASP A 74 -7.08 12.97 6.26
C ASP A 74 -6.48 11.95 7.25
N GLY A 75 -6.48 10.64 6.91
CA GLY A 75 -5.90 9.59 7.74
C GLY A 75 -6.67 9.32 9.03
N ALA A 76 -7.90 9.83 9.15
CA ALA A 76 -8.70 9.77 10.37
C ALA A 76 -9.17 8.35 10.73
N ASN A 77 -9.49 8.18 12.02
CA ASN A 77 -10.20 7.00 12.49
C ASN A 77 -11.70 7.16 12.28
N LEU A 78 -12.39 6.06 12.02
CA LEU A 78 -13.84 6.04 11.77
C LEU A 78 -14.69 5.93 13.05
N GLY A 79 -14.12 6.23 14.23
CA GLY A 79 -14.79 6.09 15.51
C GLY A 79 -15.36 4.67 15.72
N SER A 80 -16.67 4.55 15.95
CA SER A 80 -17.33 3.25 16.11
C SER A 80 -17.39 2.41 14.82
N GLY A 81 -17.12 3.01 13.65
CA GLY A 81 -16.98 2.30 12.38
C GLY A 81 -15.59 1.69 12.19
N GLN A 82 -14.60 2.07 13.00
CA GLN A 82 -13.23 1.58 12.88
C GLN A 82 -13.13 0.14 13.39
N LEU A 83 -12.71 -0.77 12.53
CA LEU A 83 -12.49 -2.18 12.85
C LEU A 83 -10.99 -2.49 12.95
N SER A 84 -10.67 -3.68 13.43
CA SER A 84 -9.33 -4.27 13.36
C SER A 84 -9.44 -5.73 12.93
N ALA A 85 -8.50 -6.19 12.10
CA ALA A 85 -8.43 -7.60 11.71
C ALA A 85 -7.58 -8.39 12.71
N THR A 86 -8.16 -9.39 13.38
CA THR A 86 -7.40 -10.32 14.22
C THR A 86 -6.66 -11.34 13.37
N VAL A 87 -5.35 -11.44 13.56
CA VAL A 87 -4.47 -12.23 12.68
C VAL A 87 -3.30 -12.80 13.47
N ALA A 88 -2.82 -14.00 13.13
CA ALA A 88 -1.62 -14.56 13.75
C ALA A 88 -0.35 -14.00 13.10
N ALA A 89 0.72 -13.77 13.88
CA ALA A 89 2.04 -13.54 13.32
C ALA A 89 2.42 -14.65 12.32
N GLY A 90 3.11 -14.32 11.23
CA GLY A 90 3.41 -15.23 10.12
C GLY A 90 2.29 -15.33 9.08
N THR A 91 1.11 -14.77 9.33
CA THR A 91 0.01 -14.81 8.35
C THR A 91 0.29 -13.87 7.18
N GLN A 92 -0.11 -14.32 6.01
CA GLN A 92 -0.06 -13.55 4.78
C GLN A 92 -1.15 -12.47 4.74
N VAL A 93 -0.78 -11.27 4.31
CA VAL A 93 -1.66 -10.13 4.06
C VAL A 93 -1.48 -9.70 2.61
N THR A 94 -2.56 -9.70 1.85
CA THR A 94 -2.60 -9.18 0.49
C THR A 94 -3.41 -7.89 0.47
N ALA A 95 -2.80 -6.81 -0.01
CA ALA A 95 -3.50 -5.56 -0.33
C ALA A 95 -3.82 -5.52 -1.83
N PHE A 96 -5.01 -5.03 -2.17
CA PHE A 96 -5.48 -4.91 -3.56
C PHE A 96 -5.79 -3.46 -3.86
N TRP A 97 -5.20 -2.95 -4.94
CA TRP A 97 -5.44 -1.62 -5.48
C TRP A 97 -6.57 -1.67 -6.52
N ASN A 98 -7.02 -0.49 -6.94
CA ASN A 98 -7.74 -0.33 -8.21
C ASN A 98 -6.84 -0.77 -9.40
N GLN A 99 -7.38 -0.66 -10.62
CA GLN A 99 -6.56 -0.77 -11.83
C GLN A 99 -5.46 0.30 -11.79
N TRP A 100 -4.27 -0.09 -11.35
CA TRP A 100 -3.21 0.83 -11.00
C TRP A 100 -2.45 1.24 -12.28
N PRO A 101 -2.26 2.54 -12.54
CA PRO A 101 -1.83 3.03 -13.85
C PRO A 101 -0.32 3.25 -13.96
N HIS A 102 0.42 3.20 -12.85
CA HIS A 102 1.86 3.47 -12.82
C HIS A 102 2.64 2.18 -12.65
N THR A 103 3.79 2.05 -13.33
CA THR A 103 4.60 0.82 -13.29
C THR A 103 6.04 1.07 -12.87
N ILE A 104 6.40 2.29 -12.50
CA ILE A 104 7.79 2.69 -12.19
C ILE A 104 7.85 3.24 -10.77
N GLY A 105 8.55 2.50 -9.91
CA GLY A 105 8.79 2.86 -8.52
C GLY A 105 8.72 1.65 -7.57
N PRO A 106 9.17 1.82 -6.32
CA PRO A 106 9.14 0.75 -5.34
C PRO A 106 7.75 0.53 -4.74
N VAL A 107 7.58 -0.66 -4.17
CA VAL A 107 6.51 -1.03 -3.24
C VAL A 107 7.15 -1.22 -1.87
N MET A 108 6.56 -0.65 -0.83
CA MET A 108 7.05 -0.78 0.54
C MET A 108 5.90 -1.12 1.48
N VAL A 109 6.15 -2.03 2.43
CA VAL A 109 5.18 -2.37 3.47
C VAL A 109 5.81 -2.18 4.83
N TYR A 110 5.11 -1.45 5.69
CA TYR A 110 5.52 -1.12 7.05
C TYR A 110 4.50 -1.64 8.05
N MET A 111 4.95 -1.78 9.29
CA MET A 111 4.09 -1.93 10.45
C MET A 111 4.50 -0.96 11.55
N ALA A 112 3.59 -0.68 12.47
CA ALA A 112 3.89 0.07 13.69
C ALA A 112 3.03 -0.46 14.84
N SER A 113 3.63 -0.66 16.01
CA SER A 113 2.86 -0.97 17.20
C SER A 113 2.09 0.27 17.65
N CYS A 114 0.81 0.08 18.00
CA CYS A 114 -0.04 1.16 18.48
C CYS A 114 0.19 1.48 19.96
N GLY A 115 0.96 0.65 20.69
CA GLY A 115 1.22 0.83 22.13
C GLY A 115 -0.04 0.78 23.01
N GLY A 116 -1.15 0.31 22.46
CA GLY A 116 -2.51 0.44 22.97
C GLY A 116 -3.49 0.26 21.81
N SER A 117 -4.64 0.93 21.86
CA SER A 117 -5.62 0.83 20.79
C SER A 117 -5.22 1.61 19.53
N CYS A 118 -5.20 0.95 18.37
CA CYS A 118 -4.91 1.60 17.09
C CYS A 118 -5.96 2.63 16.69
N THR A 119 -7.22 2.43 17.08
CA THR A 119 -8.32 3.36 16.76
C THR A 119 -8.06 4.74 17.34
N SER A 120 -7.46 4.82 18.55
CA SER A 120 -7.13 6.09 19.21
C SER A 120 -5.73 6.63 18.91
N ALA A 121 -4.89 5.87 18.21
CA ALA A 121 -3.49 6.24 18.00
C ALA A 121 -3.34 7.35 16.95
N ASN A 122 -2.42 8.29 17.19
CA ASN A 122 -1.96 9.20 16.16
C ASN A 122 -0.85 8.52 15.32
N THR A 123 -1.12 8.28 14.04
CA THR A 123 -0.24 7.51 13.15
C THR A 123 1.08 8.21 12.84
N ALA A 124 1.11 9.54 12.90
CA ALA A 124 2.34 10.33 12.75
C ALA A 124 3.30 10.19 13.95
N ASP A 125 2.76 9.87 15.13
CA ASP A 125 3.54 9.71 16.37
C ASP A 125 4.06 8.27 16.55
N LEU A 126 3.67 7.33 15.70
CA LEU A 126 4.09 5.93 15.80
C LEU A 126 5.53 5.73 15.34
N ASN A 127 6.14 4.64 15.79
CA ASN A 127 7.44 4.18 15.32
C ASN A 127 7.24 3.06 14.31
N TRP A 128 7.46 3.38 13.04
CA TRP A 128 7.26 2.49 11.92
C TRP A 128 8.51 1.66 11.65
N PHE A 129 8.33 0.38 11.35
CA PHE A 129 9.37 -0.51 10.85
C PHE A 129 8.93 -1.12 9.54
N LYS A 130 9.87 -1.28 8.62
CA LYS A 130 9.62 -1.87 7.31
C LYS A 130 9.63 -3.39 7.43
N ILE A 131 8.61 -4.06 6.91
CA ILE A 131 8.52 -5.53 6.88
C ILE A 131 8.82 -6.09 5.50
N GLU A 132 8.65 -5.28 4.45
CA GLU A 132 8.94 -5.68 3.07
C GLU A 132 9.24 -4.46 2.19
N GLN A 133 10.07 -4.67 1.17
CA GLN A 133 10.20 -3.76 0.04
C GLN A 133 10.62 -4.51 -1.21
N ALA A 134 10.23 -3.96 -2.36
CA ALA A 134 10.82 -4.28 -3.65
C ALA A 134 10.93 -2.98 -4.47
N GLY A 135 12.02 -2.84 -5.24
CA GLY A 135 12.34 -1.63 -6.00
C GLY A 135 12.52 -1.94 -7.48
N LEU A 136 13.65 -1.51 -8.04
CA LEU A 136 14.08 -1.93 -9.38
C LEU A 136 14.57 -3.38 -9.32
N ILE A 137 13.93 -4.26 -10.08
CA ILE A 137 14.19 -5.71 -10.10
C ILE A 137 15.23 -6.04 -11.15
N SER A 138 15.10 -5.46 -12.35
CA SER A 138 16.05 -5.64 -13.44
C SER A 138 15.95 -4.52 -14.47
N GLY A 139 16.99 -4.34 -15.28
CA GLY A 139 17.03 -3.31 -16.33
C GLY A 139 17.45 -1.93 -15.81
N ALA A 140 17.22 -0.90 -16.61
CA ALA A 140 17.57 0.49 -16.27
C ALA A 140 16.37 1.25 -15.69
N LEU A 141 16.60 2.32 -14.92
CA LEU A 141 15.54 3.07 -14.23
C LEU A 141 14.28 3.36 -15.09
N PRO A 142 14.37 3.92 -16.31
CA PRO A 142 13.16 4.30 -17.07
C PRO A 142 12.47 3.14 -17.81
N THR A 143 13.14 2.00 -18.01
CA THR A 143 12.66 0.89 -18.86
C THR A 143 12.67 -0.47 -18.17
N GLY A 144 13.16 -0.52 -16.95
CA GLY A 144 13.35 -1.73 -16.16
C GLY A 144 12.05 -2.30 -15.62
N THR A 145 12.15 -3.50 -15.08
CA THR A 145 11.07 -4.12 -14.33
C THR A 145 11.13 -3.61 -12.90
N TRP A 146 10.05 -3.00 -12.44
CA TRP A 146 9.90 -2.50 -11.08
C TRP A 146 8.86 -3.30 -10.33
N ALA A 147 8.99 -3.32 -8.99
CA ALA A 147 8.00 -3.92 -8.10
C ALA A 147 6.58 -3.39 -8.34
N MET A 148 6.42 -2.09 -8.59
CA MET A 148 5.11 -1.52 -8.92
C MET A 148 4.55 -2.08 -10.24
N GLY A 149 5.40 -2.40 -11.21
CA GLY A 149 4.99 -3.10 -12.43
C GLY A 149 4.56 -4.55 -12.18
N GLU A 150 5.27 -5.27 -11.29
CA GLU A 150 4.87 -6.61 -10.86
C GLU A 150 3.55 -6.61 -10.09
N LEU A 151 3.30 -5.60 -9.24
CA LEU A 151 2.02 -5.37 -8.56
C LEU A 151 0.88 -5.28 -9.58
N VAL A 152 1.03 -4.45 -10.61
CA VAL A 152 0.04 -4.29 -11.69
C VAL A 152 -0.20 -5.63 -12.39
N ALA A 153 0.87 -6.34 -12.73
CA ALA A 153 0.78 -7.65 -13.39
C ALA A 153 0.13 -8.72 -12.51
N ASN A 154 0.31 -8.64 -11.20
CA ASN A 154 -0.26 -9.54 -10.19
C ASN A 154 -1.69 -9.12 -9.80
N ASN A 155 -2.53 -8.80 -10.78
CA ASN A 155 -3.92 -8.38 -10.55
C ASN A 155 -4.05 -7.18 -9.60
N ASN A 156 -3.13 -6.21 -9.71
CA ASN A 156 -3.07 -5.02 -8.86
C ASN A 156 -2.99 -5.35 -7.36
N SER A 157 -2.22 -6.38 -6.99
CA SER A 157 -2.10 -6.80 -5.60
C SER A 157 -0.65 -7.00 -5.16
N TRP A 158 -0.43 -6.78 -3.87
CA TRP A 158 0.85 -7.04 -3.22
C TRP A 158 0.62 -7.88 -1.97
N THR A 159 1.39 -8.95 -1.84
CA THR A 159 1.25 -9.94 -0.79
C THR A 159 2.50 -9.96 0.07
N THR A 160 2.34 -9.72 1.36
CA THR A 160 3.42 -9.74 2.35
C THR A 160 3.09 -10.69 3.49
N ASN A 161 4.09 -11.11 4.28
CA ASN A 161 3.87 -11.87 5.51
C ASN A 161 4.07 -10.97 6.72
N ILE A 162 3.15 -11.03 7.69
CA ILE A 162 3.41 -10.50 9.02
C ILE A 162 4.62 -11.26 9.58
N PRO A 163 5.66 -10.61 10.12
CA PRO A 163 6.82 -11.34 10.59
C PRO A 163 6.46 -12.34 11.69
N SER A 164 6.93 -13.59 11.57
CA SER A 164 6.53 -14.72 12.41
C SER A 164 6.93 -14.57 13.88
N SER A 165 8.03 -13.88 14.14
CA SER A 165 8.54 -13.67 15.50
C SER A 165 7.93 -12.45 16.21
N LEU A 166 7.11 -11.64 15.52
CA LEU A 166 6.53 -10.40 16.02
C LEU A 166 5.71 -10.64 17.30
N ALA A 167 5.95 -9.82 18.32
CA ALA A 167 5.16 -9.85 19.55
C ALA A 167 3.67 -9.57 19.30
N PRO A 168 2.75 -10.20 20.04
CA PRO A 168 1.32 -9.93 19.93
C PRO A 168 0.98 -8.51 20.42
N GLY A 169 -0.07 -7.92 19.84
CA GLY A 169 -0.52 -6.56 20.15
C GLY A 169 -1.35 -5.95 19.04
N GLU A 170 -1.77 -4.70 19.20
CA GLU A 170 -2.38 -3.96 18.10
C GLU A 170 -1.33 -3.23 17.26
N TYR A 171 -1.47 -3.34 15.94
CA TYR A 171 -0.53 -2.79 14.97
C TYR A 171 -1.28 -2.11 13.83
N PHE A 172 -0.67 -1.08 13.26
CA PHE A 172 -0.95 -0.71 11.87
C PHE A 172 -0.11 -1.55 10.93
N ILE A 173 -0.69 -1.91 9.79
CA ILE A 173 0.05 -2.25 8.57
C ILE A 173 -0.17 -1.13 7.56
N ARG A 174 0.90 -0.66 6.93
CA ARG A 174 0.91 0.44 5.96
C ARG A 174 1.52 -0.05 4.66
N HIS A 175 0.77 0.04 3.58
CA HIS A 175 1.25 -0.24 2.24
C HIS A 175 1.52 1.09 1.54
N GLU A 176 2.61 1.18 0.80
CA GLU A 176 3.00 2.40 0.10
C GLU A 176 3.53 2.10 -1.29
N LEU A 177 3.00 2.83 -2.27
CA LEU A 177 3.58 2.98 -3.59
C LEU A 177 4.28 4.33 -3.67
N LEU A 178 5.51 4.36 -4.18
CA LEU A 178 6.21 5.59 -4.52
C LEU A 178 6.39 5.65 -6.02
N ALA A 179 5.51 6.35 -6.74
CA ALA A 179 5.63 6.50 -8.18
C ALA A 179 6.66 7.62 -8.48
N ILE A 180 7.64 7.30 -9.34
CA ILE A 180 8.76 8.19 -9.69
C ILE A 180 8.83 8.50 -11.19
N HIS A 181 7.69 8.35 -11.88
CA HIS A 181 7.58 8.62 -13.32
C HIS A 181 7.65 10.11 -13.66
N THR A 182 7.46 11.01 -12.69
CA THR A 182 7.61 12.46 -12.91
C THR A 182 8.94 12.90 -12.32
N ALA A 183 9.82 13.46 -13.16
CA ALA A 183 11.15 13.90 -12.75
C ALA A 183 11.07 14.86 -11.55
N ASN A 184 11.85 14.55 -10.51
CA ASN A 184 12.00 15.34 -9.27
C ASN A 184 10.69 15.59 -8.51
N GLN A 185 9.63 14.83 -8.79
CA GLN A 185 8.33 14.94 -8.15
C GLN A 185 7.89 13.55 -7.66
N PRO A 186 8.32 13.14 -6.47
CA PRO A 186 7.88 11.87 -5.90
C PRO A 186 6.36 11.89 -5.67
N GLN A 187 5.72 10.75 -5.85
CA GLN A 187 4.29 10.58 -5.60
C GLN A 187 4.08 9.40 -4.66
N PHE A 188 3.79 9.70 -3.39
CA PHE A 188 3.55 8.72 -2.35
C PHE A 188 2.05 8.39 -2.27
N TYR A 189 1.72 7.10 -2.21
CA TYR A 189 0.37 6.58 -2.04
C TYR A 189 0.32 5.60 -0.87
N PRO A 190 0.18 6.12 0.37
CA PRO A 190 0.18 5.29 1.57
C PRO A 190 -1.25 4.99 2.06
N GLU A 191 -1.56 3.74 2.35
CA GLU A 191 -2.80 3.37 3.05
C GLU A 191 -2.52 2.47 4.25
N CYS A 192 -3.27 2.69 5.34
CA CYS A 192 -3.10 1.99 6.62
C CYS A 192 -4.30 1.15 7.01
N ALA A 193 -4.08 -0.04 7.55
CA ALA A 193 -5.10 -0.89 8.16
C ALA A 193 -4.73 -1.34 9.57
N GLN A 194 -5.74 -1.52 10.43
CA GLN A 194 -5.58 -1.94 11.82
C GLN A 194 -5.61 -3.47 11.96
N LEU A 195 -4.63 -3.99 12.69
CA LEU A 195 -4.46 -5.40 12.98
C LEU A 195 -4.42 -5.63 14.50
N ILE A 196 -4.99 -6.75 14.94
CA ILE A 196 -4.74 -7.34 16.26
C ILE A 196 -3.88 -8.59 16.01
N VAL A 197 -2.58 -8.45 16.18
CA VAL A 197 -1.62 -9.54 15.99
C VAL A 197 -1.65 -10.46 17.20
N THR A 198 -1.81 -11.76 16.94
CA THR A 198 -1.85 -12.84 17.92
C THR A 198 -0.69 -13.81 17.72
N GLY A 199 -0.46 -14.69 18.69
CA GLY A 199 0.62 -15.68 18.66
C GLY A 199 1.47 -15.62 19.91
N SER A 200 2.65 -16.23 19.84
CA SER A 200 3.61 -16.34 20.94
C SER A 200 4.97 -15.73 20.61
N GLY A 201 5.06 -14.94 19.53
CA GLY A 201 6.26 -14.19 19.21
C GLY A 201 6.63 -13.23 20.34
N THR A 202 7.91 -12.90 20.46
CA THR A 202 8.43 -11.99 21.49
C THR A 202 9.35 -10.93 20.92
N ALA A 203 9.56 -10.92 19.59
CA ALA A 203 10.49 -10.02 18.95
C ALA A 203 9.82 -8.67 18.68
N THR A 204 10.61 -7.62 18.86
CA THR A 204 10.27 -6.24 18.50
C THR A 204 11.47 -5.63 17.76
N PRO A 205 11.26 -4.79 16.74
CA PRO A 205 12.38 -4.15 16.04
C PRO A 205 13.24 -3.30 16.98
N SER A 206 14.56 -3.39 16.84
CA SER A 206 15.50 -2.46 17.48
C SER A 206 15.36 -1.06 16.89
N SER A 207 15.87 -0.05 17.59
CA SER A 207 15.74 1.36 17.20
C SER A 207 16.29 1.69 15.81
N GLU A 208 17.23 0.89 15.29
CA GLU A 208 17.80 1.09 13.94
C GLU A 208 16.81 0.79 12.80
N TYR A 209 15.75 0.02 13.07
CA TYR A 209 14.66 -0.27 12.12
C TYR A 209 13.46 0.66 12.27
N LEU A 210 13.46 1.53 13.29
CA LEU A 210 12.33 2.38 13.64
C LEU A 210 12.49 3.79 13.08
N VAL A 211 11.45 4.29 12.42
CA VAL A 211 11.39 5.63 11.83
C VAL A 211 10.05 6.31 12.11
N LYS A 212 10.00 7.63 11.88
CA LYS A 212 8.77 8.43 11.87
C LYS A 212 8.27 8.65 10.46
N LEU A 213 6.97 8.78 10.28
CA LEU A 213 6.34 9.17 9.02
C LEU A 213 5.36 10.32 9.28
N PRO A 214 5.70 11.57 8.93
CA PRO A 214 6.91 12.00 8.22
C PRO A 214 8.21 11.89 9.04
N GLY A 215 9.36 11.88 8.35
CA GLY A 215 10.69 11.86 8.95
C GLY A 215 11.64 10.79 8.36
N ALA A 216 11.08 9.71 7.81
CA ALA A 216 11.86 8.66 7.15
C ALA A 216 12.36 9.06 5.76
N TYR A 217 11.71 10.02 5.13
CA TYR A 217 11.94 10.43 3.74
C TYR A 217 12.30 11.91 3.66
N SER A 218 13.10 12.27 2.65
CA SER A 218 13.47 13.64 2.35
C SER A 218 13.72 13.83 0.85
N MET A 219 13.65 15.08 0.38
CA MET A 219 14.06 15.43 -0.99
C MET A 219 15.58 15.31 -1.23
N SER A 220 16.38 15.01 -0.20
CA SER A 220 17.80 14.65 -0.37
C SER A 220 18.03 13.15 -0.61
N ASP A 221 17.00 12.31 -0.41
CA ASP A 221 17.14 10.88 -0.66
C ASP A 221 17.18 10.61 -2.17
N PRO A 222 18.18 9.87 -2.68
CA PRO A 222 18.35 9.65 -4.11
C PRO A 222 17.21 8.84 -4.74
N GLY A 223 16.47 8.07 -3.94
CA GLY A 223 15.29 7.34 -4.40
C GLY A 223 14.00 8.18 -4.42
N VAL A 224 14.00 9.36 -3.81
CA VAL A 224 12.83 10.25 -3.68
C VAL A 224 12.92 11.39 -4.71
N ASN A 225 14.02 12.14 -4.70
CA ASN A 225 14.25 13.23 -5.64
C ASN A 225 15.11 12.73 -6.81
N ILE A 226 14.44 12.10 -7.78
CA ILE A 226 15.10 11.42 -8.90
C ILE A 226 14.52 11.88 -10.24
N ASP A 227 15.39 12.00 -11.24
CA ASP A 227 15.01 12.13 -12.64
C ASP A 227 15.51 10.91 -13.41
N ILE A 228 14.66 9.89 -13.49
CA ILE A 228 14.97 8.62 -14.14
C ILE A 228 15.30 8.76 -15.64
N TYR A 229 14.89 9.86 -16.27
CA TYR A 229 15.10 10.08 -17.71
C TYR A 229 16.48 10.65 -18.01
N ASN A 230 17.07 11.36 -17.05
CA ASN A 230 18.47 11.81 -17.10
C ASN A 230 19.47 10.72 -16.65
N GLU A 231 18.98 9.56 -16.19
CA GLU A 231 19.77 8.41 -15.76
C GLU A 231 19.44 7.12 -16.54
N PRO A 232 19.41 7.14 -17.89
CA PRO A 232 18.81 6.07 -18.70
C PRO A 232 19.57 4.74 -18.68
N THR A 233 20.80 4.72 -18.16
CA THR A 233 21.66 3.53 -18.06
C THR A 233 21.88 3.07 -16.62
N VAL A 234 21.35 3.79 -15.63
CA VAL A 234 21.47 3.42 -14.21
C VAL A 234 20.61 2.19 -13.95
N THR A 235 21.18 1.17 -13.32
CA THR A 235 20.55 -0.14 -13.10
C THR A 235 20.38 -0.50 -11.63
N ASN A 236 20.62 0.46 -10.74
CA ASN A 236 20.40 0.34 -9.31
C ASN A 236 19.48 1.46 -8.82
N TYR A 237 18.69 1.18 -7.79
CA TYR A 237 17.82 2.15 -7.14
C TYR A 237 17.88 1.93 -5.63
N THR A 238 18.21 2.98 -4.88
CA THR A 238 18.19 2.94 -3.41
C THR A 238 16.78 3.24 -2.93
N ILE A 239 16.10 2.21 -2.44
CA ILE A 239 14.75 2.34 -1.87
C ILE A 239 14.82 3.21 -0.60
N PRO A 240 13.97 4.24 -0.44
CA PRO A 240 14.03 5.14 0.72
C PRO A 240 13.55 4.49 2.02
N GLY A 241 13.86 5.13 3.15
CA GLY A 241 13.49 4.67 4.49
C GLY A 241 14.46 3.64 5.10
N PRO A 242 14.10 3.02 6.23
CA PRO A 242 14.97 2.11 6.96
C PRO A 242 15.16 0.78 6.22
N ALA A 243 16.10 -0.03 6.70
CA ALA A 243 16.22 -1.43 6.29
C ALA A 243 14.95 -2.22 6.65
N VAL A 244 14.70 -3.31 5.93
CA VAL A 244 13.66 -4.28 6.27
C VAL A 244 14.03 -4.98 7.59
N TRP A 245 13.13 -4.96 8.56
CA TRP A 245 13.29 -5.73 9.78
C TRP A 245 13.11 -7.22 9.47
N PRO A 246 14.11 -8.08 9.76
CA PRO A 246 14.11 -9.47 9.30
C PRO A 246 12.97 -10.30 9.92
N GLY A 247 12.70 -10.11 11.21
CA GLY A 247 11.47 -10.55 11.89
C GLY A 247 11.06 -12.03 11.78
N ASN A 248 11.96 -12.88 11.32
CA ASN A 248 11.78 -14.31 11.06
C ASN A 248 12.27 -15.20 12.21
#